data_AF-A0A6L7A9S6-F1
#
_entry.id   AF-A0A6L7A9S6-F1
#
_cell.length_a   1.000
_cell.length_b   1.000
_cell.length_c   1.000
_cell.angle_alpha   90.00
_cell.angle_beta   90.00
_cell.angle_gamma   90.00
#
_symmetry.space_group_name_H-M   'P 1'
#
loop_
_entity.id
_entity.type
_entity.pdbx_description
1 polymer ?
#
loop_
_entity_poly.entity_id
_entity_poly.type
_entity_poly.pdbx_seq_one_letter_code
_entity_poly.pdbx_strand_id
1 'polypeptide(L)'
;TLKSAYYPFLQELALPRPFRFIAPSQFKNHETMNGIKAPIGTGPWILQESKLNQYDVFVRNENYWGEKPAIKKITFNVIPDPTTRAVAFETGDIDLLYGNEGLLPLDTFARFSQNPAYHTQLSQPIETVMLALNTAKAPTNELAVREALNYAVNKKSLIDNALYGTQQVADTLFAPSVPYANLGLKPRQYDPQKAKALLEKAGWTLPAGKDIREKNGQPLRIELSFIGTDALSKSMAEIIQADMRQIGADV
;
A
#
# COMPACT_ATOMS: atom_id res chain seq x y z
N THR A 1 -11.88 -32.36 4.15
CA THR A 1 -10.91 -32.94 5.10
C THR A 1 -9.60 -32.20 5.02
N LEU A 2 -8.94 -31.92 6.15
CA LEU A 2 -7.66 -31.20 6.20
C LEU A 2 -6.52 -32.18 6.52
N LYS A 3 -5.29 -31.83 6.11
CA LYS A 3 -4.08 -32.63 6.40
C LYS A 3 -3.61 -32.50 7.85
N SER A 4 -3.95 -31.40 8.51
CA SER A 4 -3.59 -31.09 9.89
C SER A 4 -4.68 -30.27 10.57
N ALA A 5 -4.56 -30.07 11.87
CA ALA A 5 -5.34 -29.08 12.62
C ALA A 5 -4.83 -27.67 12.29
N TYR A 6 -5.20 -27.17 11.12
CA TYR A 6 -4.71 -25.91 10.58
C TYR A 6 -5.35 -24.71 11.30
N TYR A 7 -4.57 -24.04 12.17
CA TYR A 7 -5.11 -23.04 13.09
C TYR A 7 -5.89 -21.87 12.45
N PRO A 8 -5.52 -21.32 11.25
CA PRO A 8 -6.22 -20.17 10.68
C PRO A 8 -7.35 -20.59 9.72
N PHE A 9 -7.79 -21.86 9.78
CA PHE A 9 -8.74 -22.43 8.81
C PHE A 9 -10.02 -21.59 8.65
N LEU A 10 -10.67 -21.21 9.75
CA LEU A 10 -11.91 -20.44 9.68
C LEU A 10 -11.66 -19.00 9.20
N GLN A 11 -10.53 -18.41 9.57
CA GLN A 11 -10.12 -17.09 9.10
C GLN A 11 -9.87 -17.09 7.59
N GLU A 12 -9.23 -18.13 7.05
CA GLU A 12 -8.97 -18.25 5.61
C GLU A 12 -10.24 -18.52 4.81
N LEU A 13 -11.20 -19.27 5.35
CA LEU A 13 -12.52 -19.42 4.73
C LEU A 13 -13.32 -18.12 4.68
N ALA A 14 -13.05 -17.17 5.60
CA ALA A 14 -13.73 -15.88 5.64
C ALA A 14 -13.17 -14.85 4.64
N LEU A 15 -12.03 -15.14 3.99
CA LEU A 15 -11.37 -14.21 3.09
C LEU A 15 -12.25 -13.85 1.87
N PRO A 16 -11.99 -12.70 1.21
CA PRO A 16 -12.70 -12.31 -0.02
C PRO A 16 -12.60 -13.33 -1.17
N ARG A 17 -11.51 -14.12 -1.21
CA ARG A 17 -11.21 -15.14 -2.22
C ARG A 17 -10.17 -16.14 -1.65
N PRO A 18 -10.06 -17.38 -2.18
CA PRO A 18 -10.84 -17.97 -3.27
C PRO A 18 -12.10 -18.72 -2.82
N PHE A 19 -12.26 -19.00 -1.51
CA PHE A 19 -13.31 -19.89 -0.98
C PHE A 19 -14.66 -19.21 -0.79
N ARG A 20 -15.11 -18.46 -1.80
CA ARG A 20 -16.48 -17.98 -1.94
C ARG A 20 -17.21 -18.75 -3.03
N PHE A 21 -18.53 -18.65 -3.05
CA PHE A 21 -19.39 -19.51 -3.87
C PHE A 21 -20.03 -18.74 -5.01
N ILE A 22 -19.77 -19.20 -6.23
CA ILE A 22 -20.51 -18.83 -7.44
C ILE A 22 -21.48 -19.97 -7.79
N ALA A 23 -22.60 -19.65 -8.42
CA ALA A 23 -23.54 -20.67 -8.90
C ALA A 23 -22.85 -21.63 -9.91
N PRO A 24 -22.87 -22.97 -9.71
CA PRO A 24 -22.18 -23.92 -10.59
C PRO A 24 -22.61 -23.87 -12.06
N SER A 25 -23.82 -23.41 -12.36
CA SER A 25 -24.30 -23.19 -13.73
C SER A 25 -23.47 -22.18 -14.52
N GLN A 26 -22.70 -21.33 -13.82
CA GLN A 26 -21.82 -20.31 -14.38
C GLN A 26 -20.41 -20.81 -14.70
N PHE A 27 -20.08 -22.07 -14.35
CA PHE A 27 -18.81 -22.68 -14.70
C PHE A 27 -18.66 -22.82 -16.22
N LYS A 28 -17.43 -22.72 -16.71
CA LYS A 28 -17.07 -23.01 -18.10
C LYS A 28 -16.35 -24.35 -18.14
N ASN A 29 -16.92 -25.33 -18.85
CA ASN A 29 -16.39 -26.69 -18.93
C ASN A 29 -16.15 -27.32 -17.55
N HIS A 30 -17.15 -27.18 -16.65
CA HIS A 30 -17.11 -27.67 -15.27
C HIS A 30 -16.06 -27.04 -14.35
N GLU A 31 -15.38 -25.97 -14.79
CA GLU A 31 -14.33 -25.30 -14.03
C GLU A 31 -14.56 -23.78 -13.95
N THR A 32 -13.86 -23.13 -13.02
CA THR A 32 -13.78 -21.66 -12.91
C THR A 32 -12.39 -21.12 -13.26
N MET A 33 -11.36 -21.96 -13.32
CA MET A 33 -9.98 -21.53 -13.56
C MET A 33 -9.78 -20.93 -14.95
N ASN A 34 -10.62 -21.31 -15.92
CA ASN A 34 -10.60 -20.81 -17.30
C ASN A 34 -11.62 -19.67 -17.52
N GLY A 35 -12.13 -19.10 -16.43
CA GLY A 35 -13.16 -18.05 -16.43
C GLY A 35 -14.58 -18.57 -16.18
N ILE A 36 -15.52 -17.63 -16.13
CA ILE A 36 -16.93 -17.86 -15.77
C ILE A 36 -17.87 -17.26 -16.83
N LYS A 37 -19.14 -17.65 -16.83
CA LYS A 37 -20.19 -17.09 -17.71
C LYS A 37 -20.69 -15.74 -17.21
N ALA A 38 -21.29 -15.72 -16.02
CA ALA A 38 -21.74 -14.51 -15.32
C ALA A 38 -21.40 -14.59 -13.82
N PRO A 39 -21.14 -13.47 -13.13
CA PRO A 39 -20.72 -13.46 -11.72
C PRO A 39 -21.90 -13.61 -10.75
N ILE A 40 -22.58 -14.75 -10.79
CA ILE A 40 -23.75 -15.02 -9.96
C ILE A 40 -23.33 -15.60 -8.60
N GLY A 41 -23.28 -14.74 -7.58
CA GLY A 41 -23.02 -15.12 -6.20
C GLY A 41 -24.27 -15.06 -5.31
N THR A 42 -24.09 -15.28 -4.01
CA THR A 42 -25.16 -15.22 -2.99
C THR A 42 -25.20 -13.89 -2.22
N GLY A 43 -24.37 -12.93 -2.62
CA GLY A 43 -24.16 -11.67 -1.92
C GLY A 43 -25.33 -10.68 -2.02
N PRO A 44 -25.25 -9.56 -1.26
CA PRO A 44 -26.27 -8.51 -1.25
C PRO A 44 -26.25 -7.61 -2.49
N TRP A 45 -25.22 -7.71 -3.33
CA TRP A 45 -25.03 -6.90 -4.54
C TRP A 45 -24.90 -7.79 -5.77
N ILE A 46 -25.54 -7.38 -6.86
CA ILE A 46 -25.48 -8.03 -8.17
C ILE A 46 -24.81 -7.06 -9.13
N LEU A 47 -23.77 -7.52 -9.83
CA LEU A 47 -23.21 -6.76 -10.95
C LEU A 47 -24.25 -6.71 -12.08
N GLN A 48 -24.79 -5.53 -12.35
CA GLN A 48 -25.79 -5.29 -13.38
C GLN A 48 -25.15 -5.01 -14.74
N GLU A 49 -24.10 -4.18 -14.76
CA GLU A 49 -23.48 -3.72 -16.00
C GLU A 49 -22.00 -3.41 -15.76
N SER A 50 -21.17 -3.71 -16.75
CA SER A 50 -19.77 -3.31 -16.79
C SER A 50 -19.47 -2.73 -18.16
N LYS A 51 -18.91 -1.52 -18.19
CA LYS A 51 -18.44 -0.88 -19.41
C LYS A 51 -16.97 -0.54 -19.26
N LEU A 52 -16.15 -1.25 -20.04
CA LEU A 52 -14.69 -1.18 -19.94
C LEU A 52 -14.19 0.27 -20.00
N ASN A 53 -13.32 0.62 -19.06
CA ASN A 53 -12.73 1.96 -18.89
C ASN A 53 -13.76 3.09 -18.67
N GLN A 54 -14.99 2.78 -18.28
CA GLN A 54 -16.03 3.77 -18.02
C GLN A 54 -16.64 3.58 -16.63
N TYR A 55 -17.37 2.49 -16.40
CA TYR A 55 -18.06 2.28 -15.14
C TYR A 55 -18.45 0.82 -14.89
N ASP A 56 -18.77 0.52 -13.63
CA ASP A 56 -19.47 -0.70 -13.20
C ASP A 56 -20.70 -0.33 -12.38
N VAL A 57 -21.84 -0.97 -12.65
CA VAL A 57 -23.10 -0.74 -11.94
C VAL A 57 -23.48 -1.99 -11.16
N PHE A 58 -23.69 -1.82 -9.85
CA PHE A 58 -24.22 -2.84 -8.96
C PHE A 58 -25.62 -2.47 -8.51
N VAL A 59 -26.51 -3.45 -8.46
CA VAL A 59 -27.86 -3.31 -7.89
C VAL A 59 -28.02 -4.19 -6.68
N ARG A 60 -28.87 -3.75 -5.75
CA ARG A 60 -29.23 -4.53 -4.58
C ARG A 60 -29.89 -5.84 -5.01
N ASN A 61 -29.47 -6.94 -4.38
CA ASN A 61 -30.14 -8.23 -4.51
C ASN A 61 -31.43 -8.23 -3.68
N GLU A 62 -32.59 -8.07 -4.33
CA GLU A 62 -33.89 -8.06 -3.65
C GLU A 62 -34.26 -9.41 -3.01
N ASN A 63 -33.60 -10.48 -3.44
CA ASN A 63 -33.75 -11.84 -2.92
C ASN A 63 -32.58 -12.24 -2.00
N TYR A 64 -31.80 -11.28 -1.49
CA TYR A 64 -30.76 -11.56 -0.52
C TYR A 64 -31.36 -12.19 0.75
N TRP A 65 -30.70 -13.22 1.25
CA TRP A 65 -31.18 -14.02 2.37
C TRP A 65 -31.04 -13.32 3.73
N GLY A 66 -30.17 -12.32 3.83
CA GLY A 66 -29.89 -11.57 5.06
C GLY A 66 -30.52 -10.19 5.08
N GLU A 67 -29.88 -9.28 5.81
CA GLU A 67 -30.33 -7.88 5.90
C GLU A 67 -30.17 -7.17 4.54
N LYS A 68 -31.23 -6.49 4.11
CA LYS A 68 -31.25 -5.78 2.84
C LYS A 68 -30.54 -4.44 2.95
N PRO A 69 -29.55 -4.13 2.08
CA PRO A 69 -28.94 -2.80 2.03
C PRO A 69 -29.99 -1.69 1.82
N ALA A 70 -29.80 -0.54 2.48
CA ALA A 70 -30.64 0.63 2.25
C ALA A 70 -30.43 1.22 0.85
N ILE A 71 -29.19 1.22 0.38
CA ILE A 71 -28.81 1.67 -0.97
C ILE A 71 -29.33 0.65 -2.01
N LYS A 72 -29.95 1.14 -3.08
CA LYS A 72 -30.51 0.29 -4.15
C LYS A 72 -29.57 0.04 -5.32
N LYS A 73 -28.70 1.00 -5.61
CA LYS A 73 -27.77 0.97 -6.74
C LYS A 73 -26.49 1.69 -6.35
N ILE A 74 -25.35 1.13 -6.78
CA ILE A 74 -24.02 1.72 -6.65
C ILE A 74 -23.42 1.76 -8.05
N THR A 75 -22.89 2.91 -8.45
CA THR A 75 -22.13 3.05 -9.70
C THR A 75 -20.69 3.40 -9.34
N PHE A 76 -19.75 2.61 -9.85
CA PHE A 76 -18.32 2.85 -9.76
C PHE A 76 -17.86 3.47 -11.06
N ASN A 77 -17.48 4.75 -11.03
CA ASN A 77 -16.83 5.39 -12.18
C ASN A 77 -15.35 5.00 -12.21
N VAL A 78 -14.85 4.59 -13.37
CA VAL A 78 -13.45 4.22 -13.55
C VAL A 78 -12.63 5.50 -13.73
N ILE A 79 -12.03 5.97 -12.62
CA ILE A 79 -11.21 7.20 -12.59
C ILE A 79 -9.81 6.84 -12.05
N PRO A 80 -8.84 6.50 -12.93
CA PRO A 80 -7.52 6.03 -12.50
C PRO A 80 -6.69 7.10 -11.78
N ASP A 81 -6.83 8.36 -12.19
CA ASP A 81 -6.03 9.47 -11.67
C ASP A 81 -6.60 10.02 -10.33
N PRO A 82 -5.79 10.13 -9.26
CA PRO A 82 -6.24 10.58 -7.95
C PRO A 82 -6.74 12.04 -7.96
N THR A 83 -6.13 12.93 -8.75
CA THR A 83 -6.55 14.33 -8.84
C THR A 83 -7.93 14.43 -9.48
N THR A 84 -8.17 13.65 -10.54
CA THR A 84 -9.45 13.57 -11.23
C THR A 84 -10.54 13.00 -10.32
N ARG A 85 -10.22 12.03 -9.44
CA ARG A 85 -11.15 11.56 -8.41
C ARG A 85 -11.55 12.66 -7.42
N ALA A 86 -10.59 13.47 -6.98
CA ALA A 86 -10.88 14.60 -6.09
C ALA A 86 -11.77 15.64 -6.77
N VAL A 87 -11.48 16.00 -8.03
CA VAL A 87 -12.31 16.93 -8.81
C VAL A 87 -13.74 16.41 -8.97
N ALA A 88 -13.92 15.13 -9.32
CA ALA A 88 -15.24 14.53 -9.46
C ALA A 88 -16.05 14.58 -8.15
N PHE A 89 -15.39 14.48 -7.00
CA PHE A 89 -16.05 14.64 -5.71
C PHE A 89 -16.43 16.11 -5.45
N GLU A 90 -15.56 17.07 -5.77
CA GLU A 90 -15.84 18.50 -5.61
C GLU A 90 -16.97 19.01 -6.51
N THR A 91 -17.09 18.46 -7.72
CA THR A 91 -18.17 18.81 -8.67
C THR A 91 -19.51 18.17 -8.30
N GLY A 92 -19.51 17.19 -7.38
CA GLY A 92 -20.70 16.40 -7.04
C GLY A 92 -21.01 15.30 -8.06
N ASP A 93 -20.07 14.97 -8.96
CA ASP A 93 -20.22 13.86 -9.91
C ASP A 93 -20.13 12.48 -9.22
N ILE A 94 -19.53 12.41 -8.04
CA ILE A 94 -19.49 11.22 -7.18
C ILE A 94 -19.84 11.56 -5.73
N ASP A 95 -20.53 10.64 -5.06
CA ASP A 95 -21.01 10.84 -3.68
C ASP A 95 -20.01 10.36 -2.61
N LEU A 96 -19.12 9.42 -2.98
CA LEU A 96 -18.24 8.73 -2.03
C LEU A 96 -16.90 8.37 -2.67
N LEU A 97 -15.84 8.64 -1.93
CA LEU A 97 -14.52 8.05 -2.12
C LEU A 97 -14.20 7.19 -0.90
N TYR A 98 -13.85 5.92 -1.11
CA TYR A 98 -13.41 5.01 -0.06
C TYR A 98 -12.20 4.20 -0.54
N GLY A 99 -11.12 4.21 0.23
CA GLY A 99 -9.85 3.58 -0.15
C GLY A 99 -8.74 3.86 0.85
N ASN A 100 -7.50 3.52 0.47
CA ASN A 100 -6.30 3.75 1.27
C ASN A 100 -5.69 5.14 0.99
N GLU A 101 -4.47 5.38 1.44
CA GLU A 101 -3.77 6.67 1.32
C GLU A 101 -3.54 7.14 -0.13
N GLY A 102 -3.59 6.23 -1.12
CA GLY A 102 -3.51 6.56 -2.55
C GLY A 102 -4.85 6.94 -3.19
N LEU A 103 -5.93 7.02 -2.41
CA LEU A 103 -7.27 7.31 -2.92
C LEU A 103 -7.39 8.69 -3.58
N LEU A 104 -6.78 9.72 -3.02
CA LEU A 104 -6.74 11.09 -3.55
C LEU A 104 -5.49 11.81 -3.01
N PRO A 105 -5.09 12.96 -3.58
CA PRO A 105 -3.96 13.73 -3.03
C PRO A 105 -4.23 14.13 -1.58
N LEU A 106 -3.25 13.92 -0.70
CA LEU A 106 -3.45 14.06 0.76
C LEU A 106 -3.54 15.51 1.23
N ASP A 107 -2.97 16.46 0.48
CA ASP A 107 -3.22 17.89 0.65
C ASP A 107 -4.69 18.24 0.40
N THR A 108 -5.28 17.62 -0.63
CA THR A 108 -6.68 17.79 -0.99
C THR A 108 -7.58 17.14 0.04
N PHE A 109 -7.22 15.95 0.56
CA PHE A 109 -7.92 15.36 1.71
C PHE A 109 -7.88 16.26 2.95
N ALA A 110 -6.72 16.84 3.27
CA ALA A 110 -6.58 17.77 4.39
C ALA A 110 -7.39 19.06 4.20
N ARG A 111 -7.54 19.53 2.96
CA ARG A 111 -8.42 20.65 2.62
C ARG A 111 -9.90 20.27 2.76
N PHE A 112 -10.29 19.06 2.31
CA PHE A 112 -11.67 18.58 2.44
C PHE A 112 -12.09 18.43 3.90
N SER A 113 -11.18 17.99 4.78
CA SER A 113 -11.50 17.79 6.21
C SER A 113 -11.78 19.09 6.97
N GLN A 114 -11.36 20.24 6.41
CA GLN A 114 -11.63 21.56 6.96
C GLN A 114 -12.84 22.24 6.32
N ASN A 115 -13.38 21.68 5.24
CA ASN A 115 -14.51 22.26 4.52
C ASN A 115 -15.84 21.74 5.08
N PRO A 116 -16.71 22.61 5.65
CA PRO A 116 -17.98 22.17 6.22
C PRO A 116 -18.99 21.62 5.19
N ALA A 117 -18.74 21.81 3.89
CA ALA A 117 -19.55 21.21 2.83
C ALA A 117 -19.30 19.70 2.66
N TYR A 118 -18.20 19.18 3.19
CA TYR A 118 -17.78 17.80 2.99
C TYR A 118 -17.68 17.04 4.32
N HIS A 119 -17.72 15.71 4.22
CA HIS A 119 -17.47 14.81 5.34
C HIS A 119 -16.24 13.96 5.03
N THR A 120 -15.27 13.95 5.94
CA THR A 120 -14.06 13.16 5.81
C THR A 120 -13.86 12.26 7.02
N GLN A 121 -13.33 11.06 6.80
CA GLN A 121 -12.96 10.14 7.87
C GLN A 121 -11.60 9.54 7.58
N LEU A 122 -10.85 9.30 8.66
CA LEU A 122 -9.59 8.59 8.63
C LEU A 122 -9.65 7.52 9.72
N SER A 123 -9.46 6.26 9.33
CA SER A 123 -9.49 5.15 10.26
C SER A 123 -8.22 5.10 11.11
N GLN A 124 -8.22 4.21 12.11
CA GLN A 124 -6.97 3.72 12.68
C GLN A 124 -6.15 2.99 11.59
N PRO A 125 -4.82 2.87 11.73
CA PRO A 125 -3.98 2.15 10.77
C PRO A 125 -4.43 0.69 10.57
N ILE A 126 -4.47 0.25 9.31
CA ILE A 126 -4.94 -1.11 8.92
C ILE A 126 -3.83 -2.01 8.38
N GLU A 127 -2.73 -1.44 7.91
CA GLU A 127 -1.58 -2.17 7.36
C GLU A 127 -0.28 -1.35 7.48
N THR A 128 0.84 -1.90 7.00
CA THR A 128 2.15 -1.24 7.02
C THR A 128 2.70 -1.10 5.61
N VAL A 129 3.01 0.13 5.21
CA VAL A 129 3.73 0.43 3.97
C VAL A 129 5.23 0.42 4.27
N MET A 130 6.00 -0.32 3.46
CA MET A 130 7.45 -0.46 3.65
C MET A 130 8.18 -0.76 2.35
N LEU A 131 9.50 -0.57 2.35
CA LEU A 131 10.38 -1.10 1.30
C LEU A 131 10.81 -2.53 1.62
N ALA A 132 10.68 -3.43 0.64
CA ALA A 132 11.30 -4.75 0.69
C ALA A 132 12.74 -4.67 0.15
N LEU A 133 13.73 -4.97 0.99
CA LEU A 133 15.14 -4.95 0.60
C LEU A 133 15.58 -6.34 0.11
N ASN A 134 16.07 -6.44 -1.12
CA ASN A 134 16.44 -7.70 -1.73
C ASN A 134 17.77 -8.23 -1.15
N THR A 135 17.70 -9.22 -0.26
CA THR A 135 18.88 -9.82 0.38
C THR A 135 19.70 -10.70 -0.55
N ALA A 136 19.21 -10.99 -1.77
CA ALA A 136 19.89 -11.82 -2.76
C ALA A 136 20.53 -11.00 -3.91
N LYS A 137 20.40 -9.66 -3.89
CA LYS A 137 20.97 -8.77 -4.92
C LYS A 137 21.90 -7.75 -4.27
N ALA A 138 23.08 -7.56 -4.85
CA ALA A 138 23.99 -6.51 -4.41
C ALA A 138 23.45 -5.10 -4.74
N PRO A 139 23.67 -4.09 -3.87
CA PRO A 139 24.42 -4.15 -2.61
C PRO A 139 23.55 -4.51 -1.38
N THR A 140 22.24 -4.66 -1.53
CA THR A 140 21.29 -4.95 -0.43
C THR A 140 21.41 -6.38 0.14
N ASN A 141 22.25 -7.24 -0.45
CA ASN A 141 22.64 -8.52 0.13
C ASN A 141 23.48 -8.37 1.41
N GLU A 142 24.20 -7.26 1.57
CA GLU A 142 24.98 -6.98 2.79
C GLU A 142 24.07 -6.53 3.95
N LEU A 143 24.23 -7.17 5.12
CA LEU A 143 23.48 -6.79 6.32
C LEU A 143 23.74 -5.34 6.73
N ALA A 144 25.01 -4.91 6.72
CA ALA A 144 25.38 -3.55 7.11
C ALA A 144 24.74 -2.48 6.21
N VAL A 145 24.61 -2.76 4.91
CA VAL A 145 23.88 -1.88 3.98
C VAL A 145 22.42 -1.79 4.42
N ARG A 146 21.70 -2.91 4.60
CA ARG A 146 20.29 -2.89 5.02
C ARG A 146 20.08 -2.21 6.37
N GLU A 147 20.99 -2.39 7.32
CA GLU A 147 20.92 -1.70 8.61
C GLU A 147 21.12 -0.20 8.45
N ALA A 148 22.11 0.24 7.66
CA ALA A 148 22.33 1.66 7.39
C ALA A 148 21.12 2.32 6.74
N LEU A 149 20.51 1.68 5.74
CA LEU A 149 19.30 2.19 5.07
C LEU A 149 18.14 2.39 6.05
N ASN A 150 17.99 1.52 7.06
CA ASN A 150 16.94 1.68 8.07
C ASN A 150 17.16 2.88 9.01
N TYR A 151 18.41 3.30 9.22
CA TYR A 151 18.75 4.50 9.99
C TYR A 151 18.71 5.79 9.13
N ALA A 152 18.69 5.66 7.81
CA ALA A 152 18.88 6.78 6.89
C ALA A 152 17.60 7.57 6.58
N VAL A 153 16.42 6.97 6.69
CA VAL A 153 15.16 7.63 6.32
C VAL A 153 14.58 8.39 7.50
N ASN A 154 14.34 9.69 7.33
CA ASN A 154 13.61 10.50 8.30
C ASN A 154 12.11 10.26 8.15
N LYS A 155 11.62 9.17 8.75
CA LYS A 155 10.21 8.74 8.63
C LYS A 155 9.21 9.81 9.08
N LYS A 156 9.53 10.58 10.12
CA LYS A 156 8.68 11.69 10.60
C LYS A 156 8.56 12.77 9.53
N SER A 157 9.69 13.24 9.00
CA SER A 157 9.72 14.23 7.92
C SER A 157 9.01 13.73 6.66
N LEU A 158 9.22 12.45 6.29
CA LEU A 158 8.54 11.84 5.15
C LEU A 158 7.02 11.85 5.34
N ILE A 159 6.52 11.47 6.52
CA ILE A 159 5.09 11.50 6.82
C ILE A 159 4.53 12.91 6.82
N ASP A 160 5.25 13.87 7.42
CA ASP A 160 4.77 15.24 7.48
C ASP A 160 4.71 15.88 6.08
N ASN A 161 5.70 15.61 5.21
CA ASN A 161 5.82 16.24 3.90
C ASN A 161 5.05 15.54 2.78
N ALA A 162 5.15 14.21 2.67
CA ALA A 162 4.45 13.46 1.61
C ALA A 162 3.05 13.02 2.02
N LEU A 163 2.86 12.72 3.31
CA LEU A 163 1.61 12.16 3.83
C LEU A 163 0.78 13.18 4.63
N TYR A 164 1.19 14.45 4.67
CA TYR A 164 0.49 15.55 5.34
C TYR A 164 0.15 15.26 6.82
N GLY A 165 0.99 14.48 7.50
CA GLY A 165 0.76 14.09 8.90
C GLY A 165 -0.44 13.15 9.11
N THR A 166 -1.02 12.60 8.04
CA THR A 166 -2.21 11.72 8.11
C THR A 166 -1.87 10.29 8.53
N GLN A 167 -0.60 9.91 8.57
CA GLN A 167 -0.17 8.54 8.87
C GLN A 167 0.74 8.46 10.11
N GLN A 168 1.02 7.24 10.56
CA GLN A 168 1.89 6.98 11.70
C GLN A 168 3.24 6.39 11.27
N VAL A 169 4.30 6.69 12.02
CA VAL A 169 5.62 6.09 11.80
C VAL A 169 5.57 4.59 12.09
N ALA A 170 6.03 3.78 11.13
CA ALA A 170 6.22 2.34 11.32
C ALA A 170 7.70 2.01 11.62
N ASP A 171 7.94 1.38 12.77
CA ASP A 171 9.28 0.94 13.19
C ASP A 171 9.54 -0.56 13.02
N THR A 172 8.48 -1.32 12.79
CA THR A 172 8.48 -2.78 12.67
C THR A 172 7.62 -3.21 11.49
N LEU A 173 7.83 -4.44 11.02
CA LEU A 173 7.06 -5.03 9.91
C LEU A 173 5.55 -5.01 10.18
N PHE A 174 5.17 -5.35 11.41
CA PHE A 174 3.80 -5.28 11.90
C PHE A 174 3.76 -4.31 13.08
N ALA A 175 2.71 -3.49 13.15
CA ALA A 175 2.46 -2.66 14.32
C ALA A 175 2.27 -3.53 15.57
N PRO A 176 2.62 -3.04 16.79
CA PRO A 176 2.45 -3.82 18.03
C PRO A 176 1.01 -4.23 18.33
N SER A 177 0.02 -3.57 17.72
CA SER A 177 -1.40 -3.92 17.83
C SER A 177 -1.80 -5.17 17.02
N VAL A 178 -0.95 -5.63 16.09
CA VAL A 178 -1.21 -6.83 15.29
C VAL A 178 -1.06 -8.08 16.19
N PRO A 179 -1.96 -9.08 16.07
CA PRO A 179 -1.84 -10.34 16.81
C PRO A 179 -0.44 -10.95 16.69
N TYR A 180 0.12 -11.38 17.84
CA TYR A 180 1.46 -11.96 17.97
C TYR A 180 2.66 -11.02 17.72
N ALA A 181 2.44 -9.73 17.40
CA ALA A 181 3.51 -8.82 16.99
C ALA A 181 4.07 -7.92 18.11
N ASN A 182 3.46 -7.89 19.30
CA ASN A 182 3.95 -7.08 20.42
C ASN A 182 5.18 -7.73 21.10
N LEU A 183 6.34 -7.63 20.46
CA LEU A 183 7.58 -8.34 20.83
C LEU A 183 8.65 -7.45 21.47
N GLY A 184 8.35 -6.16 21.71
CA GLY A 184 9.34 -5.22 22.25
C GLY A 184 10.55 -5.00 21.34
N LEU A 185 10.36 -5.11 20.02
CA LEU A 185 11.43 -4.93 19.03
C LEU A 185 11.98 -3.50 19.12
N LYS A 186 13.32 -3.39 19.10
CA LYS A 186 13.99 -2.10 19.18
C LYS A 186 13.85 -1.32 17.86
N PRO A 187 13.28 -0.10 17.88
CA PRO A 187 13.23 0.75 16.69
C PRO A 187 14.62 1.14 16.17
N ARG A 188 14.74 1.27 14.85
CA ARG A 188 15.87 1.94 14.19
C ARG A 188 15.43 3.37 13.87
N GLN A 189 15.63 4.25 14.85
CA GLN A 189 15.30 5.67 14.71
C GLN A 189 16.21 6.35 13.67
N TYR A 190 15.76 7.44 13.07
CA TYR A 190 16.57 8.22 12.13
C TYR A 190 17.90 8.66 12.76
N ASP A 191 19.01 8.18 12.21
CA ASP A 191 20.38 8.45 12.66
C ASP A 191 21.36 8.32 11.47
N PRO A 192 21.50 9.38 10.65
CA PRO A 192 22.42 9.38 9.52
C PRO A 192 23.88 9.16 9.90
N GLN A 193 24.28 9.54 11.12
CA GLN A 193 25.66 9.35 11.58
C GLN A 193 25.96 7.87 11.78
N LYS A 194 25.04 7.16 12.44
CA LYS A 194 25.13 5.70 12.61
C LYS A 194 25.03 4.96 11.29
N ALA A 195 24.18 5.41 10.37
CA ALA A 195 24.09 4.85 9.02
C ALA A 195 25.44 4.96 8.28
N LYS A 196 26.07 6.14 8.29
CA LYS A 196 27.41 6.37 7.72
C LYS A 196 28.46 5.46 8.38
N ALA A 197 28.46 5.37 9.71
CA ALA A 197 29.42 4.52 10.43
C ALA A 197 29.28 3.02 10.10
N LEU A 198 28.05 2.52 9.92
CA LEU A 198 27.79 1.14 9.48
C LEU A 198 28.36 0.87 8.09
N LEU A 199 28.18 1.81 7.15
CA LEU A 199 28.71 1.71 5.80
C LEU A 199 30.24 1.75 5.78
N GLU A 200 30.86 2.70 6.48
CA GLU A 200 32.32 2.80 6.62
C GLU A 200 32.92 1.50 7.16
N LYS A 201 32.35 0.97 8.27
CA LYS A 201 32.80 -0.29 8.87
C LYS A 201 32.67 -1.49 7.92
N ALA A 202 31.73 -1.43 6.98
CA ALA A 202 31.52 -2.46 5.97
C ALA A 202 32.38 -2.28 4.71
N GLY A 203 33.25 -1.26 4.67
CA GLY A 203 34.15 -0.97 3.55
C GLY A 203 33.53 -0.13 2.43
N TRP A 204 32.34 0.45 2.65
CA TRP A 204 31.74 1.43 1.76
C TRP A 204 32.21 2.81 2.16
N THR A 205 33.25 3.33 1.52
CA THR A 205 33.89 4.61 1.88
C THR A 205 33.63 5.66 0.81
N LEU A 206 33.73 6.95 1.16
CA LEU A 206 33.62 8.03 0.18
C LEU A 206 34.95 8.22 -0.58
N PRO A 207 34.97 8.06 -1.91
CA PRO A 207 36.13 8.42 -2.72
C PRO A 207 36.38 9.95 -2.67
N ALA A 208 37.63 10.36 -2.86
CA ALA A 208 38.00 11.77 -2.85
C ALA A 208 37.18 12.58 -3.88
N GLY A 209 36.48 13.62 -3.40
CA GLY A 209 35.67 14.50 -4.23
C GLY A 209 34.33 13.92 -4.72
N LYS A 210 33.88 12.78 -4.19
CA LYS A 210 32.57 12.17 -4.51
C LYS A 210 31.67 12.09 -3.29
N ASP A 211 30.36 12.22 -3.54
CA ASP A 211 29.33 12.08 -2.50
C ASP A 211 28.74 10.66 -2.42
N ILE A 212 29.08 9.78 -3.37
CA ILE A 212 28.60 8.38 -3.41
C ILE A 212 29.72 7.44 -2.99
N ARG A 213 29.41 6.53 -2.08
CA ARG A 213 30.35 5.55 -1.54
C ARG A 213 30.71 4.49 -2.57
N GLU A 214 31.92 3.96 -2.46
CA GLU A 214 32.38 2.82 -3.27
C GLU A 214 32.93 1.72 -2.37
N LYS A 215 32.81 0.46 -2.83
CA LYS A 215 33.46 -0.72 -2.25
C LYS A 215 33.96 -1.59 -3.39
N ASN A 216 35.24 -1.93 -3.39
CA ASN A 216 35.88 -2.70 -4.46
C ASN A 216 35.64 -2.11 -5.87
N GLY A 217 35.66 -0.78 -6.00
CA GLY A 217 35.41 -0.06 -7.26
C GLY A 217 33.95 -0.06 -7.73
N GLN A 218 33.01 -0.60 -6.95
CA GLN A 218 31.58 -0.55 -7.24
C GLN A 218 30.91 0.57 -6.44
N PRO A 219 30.08 1.42 -7.06
CA PRO A 219 29.32 2.45 -6.35
C PRO A 219 28.20 1.82 -5.51
N LEU A 220 27.85 2.46 -4.40
CA LEU A 220 26.71 2.10 -3.56
C LEU A 220 25.41 2.53 -4.24
N ARG A 221 25.06 1.84 -5.33
CA ARG A 221 23.85 2.10 -6.12
C ARG A 221 22.77 1.08 -5.82
N ILE A 222 21.55 1.53 -5.57
CA ILE A 222 20.40 0.70 -5.20
C ILE A 222 19.21 1.09 -6.05
N GLU A 223 18.64 0.16 -6.81
CA GLU A 223 17.43 0.45 -7.58
C GLU A 223 16.19 0.42 -6.69
N LEU A 224 15.42 1.53 -6.67
CA LEU A 224 14.11 1.61 -6.03
C LEU A 224 13.00 1.56 -7.08
N SER A 225 12.35 0.40 -7.20
CA SER A 225 11.21 0.20 -8.12
C SER A 225 9.88 0.52 -7.44
N PHE A 226 9.01 1.27 -8.12
CA PHE A 226 7.65 1.59 -7.69
C PHE A 226 6.73 1.76 -8.90
N ILE A 227 5.42 1.87 -8.67
CA ILE A 227 4.44 2.10 -9.75
C ILE A 227 4.54 3.56 -10.19
N GLY A 228 5.03 3.82 -11.41
CA GLY A 228 5.32 5.17 -11.88
C GLY A 228 4.12 6.13 -11.98
N THR A 229 2.90 5.61 -12.04
CA THR A 229 1.65 6.39 -12.05
C THR A 229 1.07 6.66 -10.66
N ASP A 230 1.66 6.10 -9.60
CA ASP A 230 1.27 6.39 -8.23
C ASP A 230 2.08 7.59 -7.72
N ALA A 231 1.40 8.74 -7.65
CA ALA A 231 2.00 10.00 -7.21
C ALA A 231 2.52 9.95 -5.77
N LEU A 232 1.85 9.19 -4.89
CA LEU A 232 2.26 9.07 -3.50
C LEU A 232 3.52 8.21 -3.37
N SER A 233 3.53 7.07 -4.05
CA SER A 233 4.73 6.22 -4.15
C SER A 233 5.92 7.01 -4.71
N LYS A 234 5.70 7.83 -5.74
CA LYS A 234 6.73 8.70 -6.32
C LYS A 234 7.26 9.73 -5.31
N SER A 235 6.37 10.44 -4.62
CA SER A 235 6.76 11.45 -3.62
C SER A 235 7.58 10.84 -2.49
N MET A 236 7.17 9.68 -1.97
CA MET A 236 7.96 8.96 -0.97
C MET A 236 9.32 8.49 -1.53
N ALA A 237 9.36 8.00 -2.77
CA ALA A 237 10.60 7.55 -3.40
C ALA A 237 11.62 8.69 -3.57
N GLU A 238 11.19 9.89 -3.96
CA GLU A 238 12.06 11.06 -4.08
C GLU A 238 12.63 11.51 -2.72
N ILE A 239 11.81 11.49 -1.66
CA ILE A 239 12.27 11.78 -0.28
C ILE A 239 13.28 10.73 0.17
N ILE A 240 12.98 9.44 -0.05
CA ILE A 240 13.89 8.34 0.30
C ILE A 240 15.20 8.48 -0.47
N GLN A 241 15.17 8.76 -1.77
CA GLN A 241 16.37 9.00 -2.57
C GLN A 241 17.22 10.14 -1.99
N ALA A 242 16.59 11.26 -1.64
CA ALA A 242 17.28 12.41 -1.05
C ALA A 242 17.95 12.06 0.29
N ASP A 243 17.23 11.35 1.17
CA ASP A 243 17.72 10.89 2.48
C ASP A 243 18.88 9.88 2.33
N MET A 244 18.76 8.94 1.41
CA MET A 244 19.81 7.94 1.14
C MET A 244 21.07 8.58 0.56
N ARG A 245 20.92 9.64 -0.24
CA ARG A 245 22.08 10.39 -0.75
C ARG A 245 22.88 11.04 0.38
N GLN A 246 22.23 11.47 1.47
CA GLN A 246 22.93 12.06 2.63
C GLN A 246 23.89 11.09 3.32
N ILE A 247 23.69 9.77 3.17
CA ILE A 247 24.59 8.74 3.71
C ILE A 247 25.53 8.17 2.64
N GLY A 248 25.49 8.70 1.40
CA GLY A 248 26.33 8.32 0.28
C GLY A 248 25.85 7.10 -0.51
N ALA A 249 24.54 6.80 -0.48
CA ALA A 249 23.90 5.80 -1.34
C ALA A 249 23.17 6.49 -2.51
N ASP A 250 23.36 5.94 -3.72
CA ASP A 250 22.76 6.42 -4.97
C ASP A 250 21.52 5.55 -5.27
N VAL A 251 20.33 6.10 -5.02
CA VAL A 251 19.05 5.40 -5.25
C VAL A 251 18.45 5.80 -6.59
#